data_AF-A0A2P8G259-F1
#
_entry.id   AF-A0A2P8G259-F1
#
_cell.length_a   1.000
_cell.length_b   1.000
_cell.length_c   1.000
_cell.angle_alpha   90.00
_cell.angle_beta   90.00
_cell.angle_gamma   90.00
#
_symmetry.space_group_name_H-M   'P 1'
#
loop_
_entity.id
_entity.type
_entity.pdbx_description
1 polymer ?
#
loop_
_entity_poly.entity_id
_entity_poly.type
_entity_poly.pdbx_seq_one_letter_code
_entity_poly.pdbx_strand_id
1 'polypeptide(L)'
;MLRTHYSKPALSFCQQIQQLITRGLIIKDSGKALHLLKNISYYRLSGYWYPLLADKKTHLFKSGARFEDAFRLYCFDRELRAVIISELEKIEIAVRARIIHVLSENAGAFGYLDPNIYKHPQKFLDLIEPKVSEEFLRSDEEFIRAFRMNYHNKLPPAWMAIEIMSFGTLSKLFSHLKAGKNKREIANHFGLAETVFENWLHCMVYLRNICAHHS
;
A
#
# COMPACT_ATOMS: atom_id res chain seq x y z
N MET A 1 23.61 -21.34 8.12
CA MET A 1 22.67 -21.99 9.07
C MET A 1 22.04 -23.19 8.37
N LEU A 2 22.07 -24.36 9.00
CA LEU A 2 21.33 -25.54 8.53
C LEU A 2 19.82 -25.23 8.64
N ARG A 3 19.10 -25.40 7.55
CA ARG A 3 17.63 -25.27 7.54
C ARG A 3 17.04 -26.51 8.20
N THR A 4 16.16 -26.33 9.18
CA THR A 4 15.44 -27.42 9.85
C THR A 4 14.07 -27.62 9.21
N HIS A 5 13.60 -28.87 9.11
CA HIS A 5 12.26 -29.18 8.61
C HIS A 5 11.17 -28.62 9.54
N TYR A 6 10.15 -27.98 8.97
CA TYR A 6 9.02 -27.47 9.74
C TYR A 6 8.08 -28.61 10.13
N SER A 7 8.00 -28.91 11.42
CA SER A 7 7.22 -30.04 11.97
C SER A 7 6.13 -29.61 12.95
N LYS A 8 5.85 -28.31 13.08
CA LYS A 8 4.84 -27.81 14.04
C LYS A 8 3.43 -28.15 13.54
N PRO A 9 2.59 -28.83 14.35
CA PRO A 9 1.24 -29.19 13.95
C PRO A 9 0.32 -27.97 13.91
N ALA A 10 -0.76 -28.08 13.13
CA ALA A 10 -1.87 -27.14 13.23
C ALA A 10 -2.59 -27.32 14.58
N LEU A 11 -2.91 -26.21 15.24
CA LEU A 11 -3.63 -26.21 16.52
C LEU A 11 -5.08 -25.80 16.30
N SER A 12 -6.00 -26.51 16.95
CA SER A 12 -7.40 -26.06 17.07
C SER A 12 -7.47 -24.75 17.86
N PHE A 13 -8.56 -23.98 17.71
CA PHE A 13 -8.71 -22.72 18.45
C PHE A 13 -8.64 -22.91 19.97
N CYS A 14 -9.19 -24.01 20.51
CA CYS A 14 -9.08 -24.33 21.93
C CYS A 14 -7.62 -24.64 22.34
N GLN A 15 -6.87 -25.37 21.51
CA GLN A 15 -5.45 -25.63 21.74
C GLN A 15 -4.61 -24.35 21.67
N GLN A 16 -4.96 -23.42 20.78
CA GLN A 16 -4.34 -22.10 20.70
C GLN A 16 -4.56 -21.28 21.97
N ILE A 17 -5.80 -21.25 22.49
CA ILE A 17 -6.14 -20.60 23.77
C ILE A 17 -5.32 -21.22 24.91
N GLN A 18 -5.30 -22.55 25.00
CA GLN A 18 -4.55 -23.24 26.04
C GLN A 18 -3.05 -22.92 25.96
N GLN A 19 -2.48 -22.86 24.75
CA GLN A 19 -1.08 -22.48 24.56
C GLN A 19 -0.78 -21.06 25.07
N LEU A 20 -1.68 -20.11 24.83
CA LEU A 20 -1.52 -18.73 25.32
C LEU A 20 -1.55 -18.69 26.86
N ILE A 21 -2.48 -19.41 27.48
CA ILE A 21 -2.58 -19.52 28.95
C ILE A 21 -1.31 -20.16 29.52
N THR A 22 -0.85 -21.28 28.95
CA THR A 22 0.37 -21.98 29.38
C THR A 22 1.61 -21.08 29.26
N ARG A 23 1.63 -20.15 28.31
CA ARG A 23 2.71 -19.16 28.14
C ARG A 23 2.61 -17.96 29.08
N GLY A 24 1.57 -17.88 29.91
CA GLY A 24 1.38 -16.83 30.91
C GLY A 24 0.48 -15.68 30.46
N LEU A 25 -0.24 -15.79 29.34
CA LEU A 25 -1.21 -14.77 28.94
C LEU A 25 -2.51 -14.94 29.73
N ILE A 26 -2.94 -13.87 30.41
CA ILE A 26 -4.21 -13.85 31.12
C ILE A 26 -5.35 -13.65 30.11
N ILE A 27 -6.33 -14.55 30.13
CA ILE A 27 -7.54 -14.48 29.30
C ILE A 27 -8.74 -14.44 30.26
N LYS A 28 -9.44 -13.30 30.34
CA LYS A 28 -10.60 -13.17 31.24
C LYS A 28 -11.86 -13.77 30.63
N ASP A 29 -12.04 -13.54 29.33
CA ASP A 29 -13.19 -14.02 28.56
C ASP A 29 -12.72 -14.95 27.45
N SER A 30 -12.70 -16.25 27.75
CA SER A 30 -12.32 -17.30 26.80
C SER A 30 -13.28 -17.37 25.60
N GLY A 31 -14.56 -17.01 25.78
CA GLY A 31 -15.54 -17.00 24.69
C GLY A 31 -15.22 -15.91 23.67
N LYS A 32 -14.92 -14.70 24.14
CA LYS A 32 -14.48 -13.59 23.31
C LYS A 32 -13.12 -13.87 22.65
N ALA A 33 -12.15 -14.41 23.40
CA ALA A 33 -10.85 -14.74 22.83
C ALA A 33 -10.96 -15.78 21.71
N LEU A 34 -11.80 -16.81 21.89
CA LEU A 34 -12.10 -17.81 20.86
C LEU A 34 -12.76 -17.19 19.63
N HIS A 35 -13.75 -16.30 19.81
CA HIS A 35 -14.40 -15.58 18.72
C HIS A 35 -13.38 -14.73 17.93
N LEU A 36 -12.47 -14.04 18.61
CA LEU A 36 -11.45 -13.22 17.97
C LEU A 36 -10.42 -14.05 17.19
N LEU A 37 -9.98 -15.19 17.73
CA LEU A 37 -9.07 -16.09 17.01
C LEU A 37 -9.69 -16.66 15.73
N LYS A 38 -11.01 -16.94 15.75
CA LYS A 38 -11.75 -17.41 14.56
C LYS A 38 -11.79 -16.37 13.43
N ASN A 39 -11.83 -15.08 13.76
CA ASN A 39 -12.04 -14.01 12.77
C ASN A 39 -10.77 -13.21 12.42
N ILE A 40 -9.76 -13.19 13.30
CA ILE A 40 -8.55 -12.37 13.12
C ILE A 40 -7.32 -13.24 12.81
N SER A 41 -7.36 -14.54 13.11
CA SER A 41 -6.22 -15.47 13.08
C SER A 41 -5.21 -15.27 14.22
N TYR A 42 -4.70 -16.40 14.74
CA TYR A 42 -3.64 -16.45 15.74
C TYR A 42 -2.39 -15.68 15.28
N TYR A 43 -1.99 -15.88 14.03
CA TYR A 43 -0.75 -15.29 13.52
C TYR A 43 -0.83 -13.77 13.45
N ARG A 44 -1.98 -13.22 13.05
CA ARG A 44 -2.22 -11.76 13.07
C ARG A 44 -2.11 -11.20 14.48
N LEU A 45 -2.81 -11.81 15.44
CA LEU A 45 -2.79 -11.35 16.83
C LEU A 45 -1.41 -11.53 17.48
N SER A 46 -0.60 -12.46 17.00
CA SER A 46 0.75 -12.71 17.52
C SER A 46 1.70 -11.52 17.36
N GLY A 47 1.51 -10.67 16.34
CA GLY A 47 2.25 -9.42 16.22
C GLY A 47 2.02 -8.49 17.41
N TYR A 48 0.79 -8.44 17.94
CA TYR A 48 0.40 -7.59 19.06
C TYR A 48 0.68 -8.23 20.43
N TRP A 49 0.98 -9.52 20.47
CA TRP A 49 1.52 -10.19 21.65
C TRP A 49 3.01 -9.92 21.84
N TYR A 50 3.74 -9.66 20.76
CA TYR A 50 5.19 -9.49 20.79
C TYR A 50 5.68 -8.45 21.83
N PRO A 51 5.05 -7.26 21.98
CA PRO A 51 5.42 -6.31 23.04
C PRO A 51 5.14 -6.80 24.46
N LEU A 52 4.23 -7.76 24.63
CA LEU A 52 3.82 -8.34 25.90
C LEU A 52 4.70 -9.54 26.33
N LEU A 53 5.61 -10.00 25.46
CA LEU A 53 6.52 -11.10 25.77
C LEU A 53 7.64 -10.65 26.72
N ALA A 54 7.89 -11.44 27.77
CA ALA A 54 9.08 -11.34 28.60
C ALA A 54 10.27 -12.04 27.92
N ASP A 55 10.02 -13.20 27.29
CA ASP A 55 10.99 -13.91 26.48
C ASP A 55 10.44 -14.15 25.07
N LYS A 56 11.11 -13.55 24.08
CA LYS A 56 10.74 -13.60 22.66
C LYS A 56 11.11 -14.92 21.98
N LYS A 57 12.04 -15.69 22.55
CA LYS A 57 12.48 -16.99 22.00
C LYS A 57 11.52 -18.11 22.41
N THR A 58 11.13 -18.12 23.69
CA THR A 58 10.19 -19.12 24.23
C THR A 58 8.73 -18.68 24.16
N HIS A 59 8.48 -17.42 23.80
CA HIS A 59 7.16 -16.78 23.76
C HIS A 59 6.46 -16.73 25.13
N LEU A 60 7.22 -16.64 26.23
CA LEU A 60 6.65 -16.43 27.56
C LEU A 60 6.24 -14.97 27.76
N PHE A 61 5.04 -14.77 28.31
CA PHE A 61 4.45 -13.46 28.55
C PHE A 61 4.96 -12.82 29.84
N LYS A 62 4.95 -11.48 29.88
CA LYS A 62 5.20 -10.70 31.10
C LYS A 62 4.12 -10.97 32.14
N SER A 63 4.48 -10.87 33.42
CA SER A 63 3.51 -10.94 34.51
C SER A 63 2.41 -9.91 34.32
N GLY A 64 1.15 -10.32 34.44
CA GLY A 64 -0.02 -9.45 34.28
C GLY A 64 -0.42 -9.17 32.83
N ALA A 65 0.29 -9.67 31.81
CA ALA A 65 -0.08 -9.49 30.41
C ALA A 65 -1.46 -10.11 30.12
N ARG A 66 -2.33 -9.35 29.44
CA ARG A 66 -3.70 -9.79 29.15
C ARG A 66 -3.97 -9.85 27.66
N PHE A 67 -4.81 -10.79 27.25
CA PHE A 67 -5.26 -10.91 25.87
C PHE A 67 -5.98 -9.64 25.40
N GLU A 68 -6.74 -9.00 26.29
CA GLU A 68 -7.46 -7.78 26.00
C GLU A 68 -6.52 -6.60 25.69
N ASP A 69 -5.31 -6.57 26.27
CA ASP A 69 -4.33 -5.52 26.00
C ASP A 69 -3.79 -5.64 24.58
N ALA A 70 -3.45 -6.86 24.15
CA ALA A 70 -3.04 -7.11 22.77
C ALA A 70 -4.16 -6.82 21.77
N PHE A 71 -5.39 -7.16 22.13
CA PHE A 71 -6.54 -6.85 21.28
C PHE A 71 -6.80 -5.35 21.17
N ARG A 72 -6.60 -4.57 22.24
CA ARG A 72 -6.66 -3.10 22.19
C ARG A 72 -5.59 -2.52 21.27
N LEU A 73 -4.35 -3.04 21.32
CA LEU A 73 -3.29 -2.64 20.38
C LEU A 73 -3.68 -2.93 18.93
N TYR A 74 -4.29 -4.09 18.67
CA TYR A 74 -4.83 -4.42 17.35
C TYR A 74 -5.91 -3.43 16.89
N CYS A 75 -6.88 -3.09 17.75
CA CYS A 75 -7.93 -2.13 17.42
C CYS A 75 -7.36 -0.73 17.14
N PHE A 76 -6.45 -0.25 17.99
CA PHE A 76 -5.78 1.03 17.80
C PHE A 76 -5.06 1.11 16.46
N ASP A 77 -4.26 0.10 16.13
CA ASP A 77 -3.53 0.04 14.86
C ASP A 77 -4.48 -0.05 13.65
N ARG A 78 -5.62 -0.75 13.77
CA ARG A 78 -6.67 -0.74 12.74
C ARG A 78 -7.28 0.64 12.54
N GLU A 79 -7.59 1.35 13.62
CA GLU A 79 -8.16 2.70 13.57
C GLU A 79 -7.15 3.71 13.01
N LEU A 80 -5.89 3.62 13.42
CA LEU A 80 -4.81 4.45 12.89
C LEU A 80 -4.64 4.27 11.38
N ARG A 81 -4.62 3.02 10.89
CA ARG A 81 -4.57 2.74 9.46
C ARG A 81 -5.73 3.35 8.69
N ALA A 82 -6.94 3.31 9.25
CA ALA A 82 -8.12 3.88 8.60
C ALA A 82 -7.98 5.39 8.40
N VAL A 83 -7.51 6.11 9.42
CA VAL A 83 -7.24 7.56 9.32
C VAL A 83 -6.14 7.84 8.29
N ILE A 84 -5.04 7.09 8.32
CA ILE A 84 -3.93 7.26 7.38
C ILE A 84 -4.39 7.06 5.93
N ILE A 85 -5.16 6.00 5.65
CA ILE A 85 -5.68 5.73 4.31
C ILE A 85 -6.57 6.88 3.83
N SER A 86 -7.48 7.36 4.69
CA SER A 86 -8.40 8.43 4.34
C SER A 86 -7.69 9.74 3.95
N GLU A 87 -6.60 10.08 4.63
CA GLU A 87 -5.83 11.28 4.29
C GLU A 87 -4.91 11.06 3.07
N LEU A 88 -4.33 9.87 2.93
CA LEU A 88 -3.52 9.53 1.75
C LEU A 88 -4.34 9.52 0.46
N GLU A 89 -5.61 9.11 0.51
CA GLU A 89 -6.51 9.13 -0.64
C GLU A 89 -6.66 10.54 -1.22
N LYS A 90 -6.88 11.54 -0.35
CA LYS A 90 -6.98 12.96 -0.78
C LYS A 90 -5.70 13.43 -1.47
N ILE A 91 -4.54 13.05 -0.93
CA ILE A 91 -3.25 13.40 -1.51
C ILE A 91 -3.08 12.69 -2.86
N GLU A 92 -3.41 11.41 -2.96
CA GLU A 92 -3.32 10.64 -4.20
C GLU A 92 -4.15 11.28 -5.32
N ILE A 93 -5.39 11.68 -5.02
CA ILE A 93 -6.26 12.38 -5.98
C ILE A 93 -5.67 13.74 -6.40
N ALA A 94 -5.16 14.53 -5.45
CA ALA A 94 -4.54 15.82 -5.77
C ALA A 94 -3.29 15.65 -6.67
N VAL A 95 -2.46 14.63 -6.38
CA VAL A 95 -1.28 14.30 -7.18
C VAL A 95 -1.68 13.89 -8.59
N ARG A 96 -2.69 13.03 -8.76
CA ARG A 96 -3.23 12.66 -10.08
C ARG A 96 -3.66 13.88 -10.86
N ALA A 97 -4.53 14.70 -10.27
CA ALA A 97 -5.05 15.90 -10.90
C ALA A 97 -3.92 16.82 -11.38
N ARG A 98 -2.91 17.04 -10.53
CA ARG A 98 -1.79 17.92 -10.89
C ARG A 98 -0.91 17.33 -12.00
N ILE A 99 -0.61 16.04 -11.95
CA ILE A 99 0.18 15.38 -13.01
C ILE A 99 -0.58 15.39 -14.34
N ILE A 100 -1.89 15.05 -14.33
CA ILE A 100 -2.75 15.09 -15.51
C ILE A 100 -2.69 16.48 -16.14
N HIS A 101 -2.95 17.51 -15.35
CA HIS A 101 -3.00 18.88 -15.83
C HIS A 101 -1.66 19.32 -16.44
N VAL A 102 -0.56 19.20 -15.69
CA VAL A 102 0.76 19.68 -16.14
C VAL A 102 1.25 18.94 -17.38
N LEU A 103 1.08 17.62 -17.43
CA LEU A 103 1.52 16.85 -18.61
C LEU A 103 0.62 17.10 -19.82
N SER A 104 -0.69 17.25 -19.61
CA SER A 104 -1.64 17.51 -20.71
C SER A 104 -1.45 18.92 -21.28
N GLU A 105 -1.20 19.91 -20.44
CA GLU A 105 -0.98 21.29 -20.87
C GLU A 105 0.37 21.45 -21.59
N ASN A 106 1.44 20.86 -21.06
CA ASN A 106 2.78 21.05 -21.61
C ASN A 106 3.12 20.12 -22.79
N ALA A 107 2.48 18.96 -22.91
CA ALA A 107 2.83 17.95 -23.92
C ALA A 107 1.60 17.36 -24.65
N GLY A 108 0.40 17.93 -24.44
CA GLY A 108 -0.84 17.50 -25.08
C GLY A 108 -1.47 16.26 -24.43
N ALA A 109 -2.62 15.84 -24.97
CA ALA A 109 -3.44 14.78 -24.38
C ALA A 109 -2.73 13.43 -24.19
N PHE A 110 -1.75 13.12 -25.05
CA PHE A 110 -0.93 11.90 -24.98
C PHE A 110 0.51 12.19 -24.53
N GLY A 111 0.78 13.39 -24.03
CA GLY A 111 2.12 13.83 -23.66
C GLY A 111 2.79 12.97 -22.59
N TYR A 112 2.01 12.30 -21.74
CA TYR A 112 2.53 11.32 -20.79
C TYR A 112 3.17 10.09 -21.45
N LEU A 113 2.93 9.87 -22.75
CA LEU A 113 3.55 8.81 -23.56
C LEU A 113 4.81 9.28 -24.29
N ASP A 114 5.14 10.58 -24.28
CA ASP A 114 6.32 11.08 -24.97
C ASP A 114 7.60 10.64 -24.23
N PRO A 115 8.46 9.77 -24.80
CA PRO A 115 9.67 9.33 -24.13
C PRO A 115 10.64 10.48 -23.81
N ASN A 116 10.54 11.61 -24.51
CA ASN A 116 11.42 12.76 -24.34
C ASN A 116 11.20 13.54 -23.05
N ILE A 117 10.08 13.35 -22.34
CA ILE A 117 9.87 13.98 -21.03
C ILE A 117 10.48 13.18 -19.86
N TYR A 118 11.09 12.01 -20.14
CA TYR A 118 11.64 11.10 -19.13
C TYR A 118 13.17 11.06 -19.11
N LYS A 119 13.78 10.95 -17.91
CA LYS A 119 15.24 10.92 -17.68
C LYS A 119 15.93 9.88 -18.57
N HIS A 120 15.30 8.72 -18.72
CA HIS A 120 15.77 7.60 -19.54
C HIS A 120 14.62 7.12 -20.44
N PRO A 121 14.52 7.60 -21.69
CA PRO A 121 13.45 7.24 -22.61
C PRO A 121 13.26 5.72 -22.75
N GLN A 122 14.35 4.96 -22.85
CA GLN A 122 14.28 3.51 -22.97
C GLN A 122 13.66 2.84 -21.73
N LYS A 123 14.00 3.29 -20.50
CA LYS A 123 13.37 2.76 -19.28
C LYS A 123 11.89 3.05 -19.22
N PHE A 124 11.45 4.20 -19.76
CA PHE A 124 10.02 4.49 -19.86
C PHE A 124 9.32 3.47 -20.76
N LEU A 125 9.87 3.22 -21.95
CA LEU A 125 9.33 2.25 -22.91
C LEU A 125 9.36 0.80 -22.40
N ASP A 126 10.40 0.43 -21.64
CA ASP A 126 10.57 -0.95 -21.18
C ASP A 126 9.81 -1.27 -19.89
N LEU A 127 9.53 -0.27 -19.05
CA LEU A 127 9.01 -0.50 -17.68
C LEU A 127 7.73 0.26 -17.35
N ILE A 128 7.58 1.50 -17.82
CA ILE A 128 6.46 2.36 -17.43
C ILE A 128 5.31 2.20 -18.41
N GLU A 129 5.53 2.37 -19.71
CA GLU A 129 4.48 2.20 -20.73
C GLU A 129 3.82 0.80 -20.68
N PRO A 130 4.58 -0.32 -20.54
CA PRO A 130 3.96 -1.64 -20.46
C PRO A 130 3.06 -1.77 -19.24
N LYS A 131 3.45 -1.15 -18.12
CA LYS A 131 2.67 -1.18 -16.88
C LYS A 131 1.40 -0.34 -16.98
N VAL A 132 1.47 0.82 -17.64
CA VAL A 132 0.28 1.61 -17.98
C VAL A 132 -0.65 0.83 -18.91
N SER A 133 -0.08 0.13 -19.89
CA SER A 133 -0.85 -0.71 -20.81
C SER A 133 -1.54 -1.86 -20.08
N GLU A 134 -0.87 -2.51 -19.13
CA GLU A 134 -1.45 -3.55 -18.28
C GLU A 134 -2.61 -3.00 -17.43
N GLU A 135 -2.42 -1.86 -16.75
CA GLU A 135 -3.46 -1.22 -15.94
C GLU A 135 -4.67 -0.80 -16.80
N PHE A 136 -4.44 -0.32 -18.02
CA PHE A 136 -5.48 -0.02 -19.01
C PHE A 136 -6.26 -1.25 -19.44
N LEU A 137 -5.58 -2.32 -19.86
CA LEU A 137 -6.21 -3.54 -20.34
C LEU A 137 -7.00 -4.26 -19.24
N ARG A 138 -6.55 -4.20 -18.00
CA ARG A 138 -7.21 -4.79 -16.83
C ARG A 138 -8.38 -3.96 -16.30
N SER A 139 -8.46 -2.67 -16.64
CA SER A 139 -9.51 -1.79 -16.11
C SER A 139 -10.87 -2.09 -16.73
N ASP A 140 -11.86 -2.27 -15.86
CA ASP A 140 -13.26 -2.51 -16.18
C ASP A 140 -14.14 -1.26 -16.08
N GLU A 141 -13.53 -0.10 -15.82
CA GLU A 141 -14.22 1.19 -15.75
C GLU A 141 -14.98 1.49 -17.04
N GLU A 142 -16.20 2.03 -16.91
CA GLU A 142 -17.10 2.24 -18.04
C GLU A 142 -16.49 3.18 -19.10
N PHE A 143 -15.85 4.27 -18.66
CA PHE A 143 -15.18 5.22 -19.57
C PHE A 143 -14.00 4.60 -20.32
N ILE A 144 -13.31 3.62 -19.73
CA ILE A 144 -12.22 2.89 -20.36
C ILE A 144 -12.75 1.89 -21.39
N ARG A 145 -13.84 1.19 -21.07
CA ARG A 145 -14.53 0.31 -22.02
C ARG A 145 -15.05 1.10 -23.22
N ALA A 146 -15.70 2.23 -22.97
CA ALA A 146 -16.16 3.14 -24.02
C ALA A 146 -14.98 3.62 -24.87
N PHE A 147 -13.85 3.97 -24.26
CA PHE A 147 -12.66 4.38 -25.01
C PHE A 147 -12.17 3.27 -25.97
N ARG A 148 -12.05 2.02 -25.49
CA ARG A 148 -11.61 0.90 -26.32
C ARG A 148 -12.54 0.59 -27.50
N MET A 149 -13.83 0.86 -27.36
CA MET A 149 -14.80 0.64 -28.43
C MET A 149 -14.80 1.76 -29.47
N ASN A 150 -14.57 3.00 -29.04
CA ASN A 150 -14.78 4.19 -29.88
C ASN A 150 -13.50 4.73 -30.53
N TYR A 151 -12.31 4.35 -30.05
CA TYR A 151 -11.04 4.91 -30.51
C TYR A 151 -10.02 3.83 -30.89
N HIS A 152 -9.24 4.10 -31.94
CA HIS A 152 -8.16 3.22 -32.42
C HIS A 152 -6.82 3.42 -31.70
N ASN A 153 -6.72 4.43 -30.83
CA ASN A 153 -5.51 4.72 -30.08
C ASN A 153 -5.14 3.54 -29.16
N LYS A 154 -3.86 3.15 -29.14
CA LYS A 154 -3.34 2.06 -28.30
C LYS A 154 -3.59 2.30 -26.80
N LEU A 155 -3.49 3.55 -26.36
CA LEU A 155 -3.68 3.98 -24.98
C LEU A 155 -4.53 5.25 -24.93
N PRO A 156 -5.25 5.49 -23.82
CA PRO A 156 -6.14 6.64 -23.69
C PRO A 156 -5.39 7.93 -23.35
N PRO A 157 -6.02 9.11 -23.45
CA PRO A 157 -5.40 10.36 -23.03
C PRO A 157 -5.09 10.38 -21.53
N ALA A 158 -4.22 11.31 -21.12
CA ALA A 158 -3.65 11.37 -19.77
C ALA A 158 -4.70 11.35 -18.65
N TRP A 159 -5.81 12.09 -18.78
CA TRP A 159 -6.88 12.14 -17.78
C TRP A 159 -7.67 10.84 -17.62
N MET A 160 -7.60 9.92 -18.59
CA MET A 160 -8.17 8.58 -18.47
C MET A 160 -7.11 7.59 -17.99
N ALA A 161 -5.92 7.64 -18.60
CA ALA A 161 -4.82 6.72 -18.28
C ALA A 161 -4.35 6.89 -16.83
N ILE A 162 -4.08 8.13 -16.41
CA ILE A 162 -3.58 8.42 -15.07
C ILE A 162 -4.65 8.16 -14.02
N GLU A 163 -5.95 8.26 -14.34
CA GLU A 163 -7.03 7.99 -13.39
C GLU A 163 -7.05 6.52 -12.93
N ILE A 164 -6.75 5.61 -13.84
CA ILE A 164 -6.75 4.16 -13.55
C ILE A 164 -5.41 3.62 -13.06
N MET A 165 -4.33 4.43 -13.12
CA MET A 165 -3.01 3.98 -12.64
C MET A 165 -3.07 3.64 -11.16
N SER A 166 -2.24 2.73 -10.66
CA SER A 166 -2.04 2.62 -9.21
C SER A 166 -1.17 3.78 -8.68
N PHE A 167 -1.29 4.14 -7.40
CA PHE A 167 -0.42 5.17 -6.81
C PHE A 167 1.07 4.84 -6.97
N GLY A 168 1.42 3.56 -6.90
CA GLY A 168 2.78 3.08 -7.13
C GLY A 168 3.25 3.29 -8.58
N THR A 169 2.38 3.10 -9.57
CA THR A 169 2.70 3.42 -10.97
C THR A 169 2.84 4.93 -11.17
N LEU A 170 1.96 5.73 -10.57
CA LEU A 170 2.04 7.20 -10.63
C LEU A 170 3.32 7.76 -10.00
N SER A 171 3.71 7.24 -8.84
CA SER A 171 4.98 7.58 -8.17
C SER A 171 6.18 7.23 -9.04
N LYS A 172 6.17 6.07 -9.70
CA LYS A 172 7.22 5.65 -10.65
C LYS A 172 7.26 6.54 -11.89
N LEU A 173 6.11 6.88 -12.46
CA LEU A 173 6.02 7.79 -13.61
C LEU A 173 6.63 9.14 -13.26
N PHE A 174 6.26 9.71 -12.11
CA PHE A 174 6.82 10.97 -11.62
C PHE A 174 8.34 10.91 -11.38
N SER A 175 8.86 9.83 -10.76
CA SER A 175 10.29 9.69 -10.48
C SER A 175 11.14 9.63 -11.75
N HIS A 176 10.58 9.10 -12.84
CA HIS A 176 11.24 9.01 -14.14
C HIS A 176 11.15 10.28 -14.98
N LEU A 177 10.29 11.26 -14.66
CA LEU A 177 10.27 12.55 -15.35
C LEU A 177 11.64 13.24 -15.28
N LYS A 178 12.06 13.86 -16.39
CA LYS A 178 13.24 14.73 -16.43
C LYS A 178 13.09 15.85 -15.41
N ALA A 179 14.21 16.23 -14.78
CA ALA A 179 14.26 17.48 -14.04
C ALA A 179 13.96 18.64 -15.01
N GLY A 180 13.16 19.61 -14.58
CA GLY A 180 12.73 20.69 -15.46
C GLY A 180 11.26 21.08 -15.26
N LYS A 181 10.70 21.77 -16.25
CA LYS A 181 9.38 22.46 -16.17
C LYS A 181 8.30 21.58 -15.55
N ASN A 182 8.00 20.43 -16.17
CA ASN A 182 6.93 19.54 -15.73
C ASN A 182 7.09 19.11 -14.27
N LYS A 183 8.26 18.56 -13.94
CA LYS A 183 8.53 18.01 -12.60
C LYS A 183 8.52 19.09 -11.52
N ARG A 184 9.09 20.25 -11.82
CA ARG A 184 9.12 21.42 -10.95
C ARG A 184 7.74 21.97 -10.70
N GLU A 185 6.94 22.11 -11.75
CA GLU A 185 5.61 22.67 -11.68
C GLU A 185 4.65 21.77 -10.86
N ILE A 186 4.79 20.45 -11.00
CA ILE A 186 4.06 19.49 -10.17
C ILE A 186 4.51 19.60 -8.71
N ALA A 187 5.81 19.57 -8.42
CA ALA A 187 6.31 19.59 -7.04
C ALA A 187 6.02 20.92 -6.32
N ASN A 188 6.17 22.04 -7.02
CA ASN A 188 5.91 23.38 -6.48
C ASN A 188 4.45 23.60 -6.08
N HIS A 189 3.50 22.92 -6.72
CA HIS A 189 2.09 22.97 -6.32
C HIS A 189 1.89 22.48 -4.88
N PHE A 190 2.72 21.53 -4.44
CA PHE A 190 2.73 21.00 -3.07
C PHE A 190 3.72 21.74 -2.16
N GLY A 191 4.34 22.84 -2.62
CA GLY A 191 5.33 23.60 -1.86
C GLY A 191 6.66 22.90 -1.67
N LEU A 192 7.01 21.93 -2.54
CA LEU A 192 8.18 21.07 -2.37
C LEU A 192 9.14 21.14 -3.55
N ALA A 193 10.42 20.93 -3.27
CA ALA A 193 11.42 20.71 -4.31
C ALA A 193 11.22 19.34 -4.99
N GLU A 194 11.66 19.22 -6.25
CA GLU A 194 11.48 18.03 -7.09
C GLU A 194 11.93 16.73 -6.39
N THR A 195 13.10 16.74 -5.74
CA THR A 195 13.67 15.57 -5.05
C THR A 195 12.93 15.23 -3.77
N VAL A 196 12.48 16.24 -3.02
CA VAL A 196 11.73 16.05 -1.78
C VAL A 196 10.36 15.44 -2.09
N PHE A 197 9.66 15.99 -3.07
CA PHE A 197 8.36 15.48 -3.49
C PHE A 197 8.46 14.05 -4.07
N GLU A 198 9.49 13.75 -4.86
CA GLU A 198 9.75 12.38 -5.35
C GLU A 198 9.91 11.40 -4.19
N ASN A 199 10.71 11.75 -3.18
CA ASN A 199 10.89 10.91 -1.99
C ASN A 199 9.58 10.78 -1.19
N TRP A 200 8.82 11.86 -1.02
CA TRP A 200 7.55 11.83 -0.29
C TRP A 200 6.51 10.95 -0.99
N LEU A 201 6.38 11.01 -2.31
CA LEU A 201 5.52 10.10 -3.07
C LEU A 201 5.91 8.64 -2.83
N HIS A 202 7.21 8.33 -2.84
CA HIS A 202 7.68 6.97 -2.56
C HIS A 202 7.32 6.52 -1.13
N CYS A 203 7.55 7.38 -0.13
CA CYS A 203 7.18 7.10 1.26
C CYS A 203 5.66 6.92 1.43
N MET A 204 4.85 7.74 0.77
CA MET A 204 3.39 7.65 0.82
C MET A 204 2.89 6.36 0.18
N VAL A 205 3.44 5.93 -0.96
CA VAL A 205 3.11 4.63 -1.58
C VAL A 205 3.45 3.48 -0.62
N TYR A 206 4.61 3.54 0.04
CA TYR A 206 5.01 2.54 1.02
C TYR A 206 4.04 2.49 2.21
N LEU A 207 3.73 3.65 2.80
CA LEU A 207 2.80 3.76 3.92
C LEU A 207 1.39 3.28 3.56
N ARG A 208 0.89 3.69 2.38
CA ARG A 208 -0.40 3.24 1.83
C ARG A 208 -0.45 1.73 1.68
N ASN A 209 0.62 1.12 1.18
CA ASN A 209 0.69 -0.33 1.02
C ASN A 209 0.73 -1.07 2.36
N ILE A 210 1.46 -0.56 3.36
CA ILE A 210 1.40 -1.11 4.73
C ILE A 210 -0.04 -1.09 5.24
N CYS A 211 -0.73 0.04 5.06
CA CYS A 211 -2.07 0.20 5.56
C CYS A 211 -3.08 -0.71 4.81
N ALA A 212 -3.00 -0.75 3.48
CA ALA A 212 -3.91 -1.52 2.63
C ALA A 212 -3.72 -3.04 2.75
N HIS A 213 -2.48 -3.50 2.93
CA HIS A 213 -2.20 -4.94 3.11
C HIS A 213 -2.29 -5.40 4.57
N HIS A 214 -2.71 -4.50 5.47
CA HIS A 214 -2.70 -4.73 6.90
C HIS A 214 -1.36 -5.30 7.35
N SER A 215 -0.22 -4.79 6.89
CA SER A 215 1.09 -5.34 7.26
C SER A 215 1.60 -4.77 8.59
#